data_AF-A0A1I7GM47-F1
#
_entry.id   AF-A0A1I7GM47-F1
#
_cell.length_a   1.000
_cell.length_b   1.000
_cell.length_c   1.000
_cell.angle_alpha   90.00
_cell.angle_beta   90.00
_cell.angle_gamma   90.00
#
_symmetry.space_group_name_H-M   'P 1'
#
loop_
_entity.id
_entity.type
_entity.pdbx_description
1 polymer ?
#
loop_
_entity_poly.entity_id
_entity_poly.type
_entity_poly.pdbx_seq_one_letter_code
_entity_poly.pdbx_strand_id
1 'polypeptide(L)'
;MEFVDLKTGYKLTGFETFESARSASEKLCGKGFKVVYLNETSHVREMEIREFTQSYGEAANREFQNYHFSKREQAKGKATESLLTAVEVLEEKSSCSANYIMVVHGGV
;
A
#
# COMPACT_ATOMS: atom_id res chain seq x y z
N MET A 1 -2.40 -14.19 2.77
CA MET A 1 -1.78 -12.85 2.58
C MET A 1 -2.86 -11.98 2.03
N GLU A 2 -3.33 -11.06 2.85
CA GLU A 2 -4.38 -10.13 2.48
C GLU A 2 -3.81 -8.96 1.69
N PHE A 3 -4.62 -8.41 0.78
CA PHE A 3 -4.26 -7.23 0.01
C PHE A 3 -5.37 -6.18 0.11
N VAL A 4 -4.96 -4.92 0.13
CA VAL A 4 -5.83 -3.77 -0.08
C VAL A 4 -5.52 -3.19 -1.46
N ASP A 5 -6.52 -3.17 -2.35
CA ASP A 5 -6.40 -2.49 -3.63
C ASP A 5 -6.46 -0.98 -3.40
N LEU A 6 -5.39 -0.29 -3.81
CA LEU A 6 -5.27 1.16 -3.66
C LEU A 6 -6.08 1.93 -4.73
N LYS A 7 -6.83 1.23 -5.59
CA LYS A 7 -7.64 1.75 -6.71
C LYS A 7 -6.83 2.61 -7.69
N THR A 8 -5.51 2.41 -7.69
CA THR A 8 -4.53 3.11 -8.52
C THR A 8 -3.83 2.14 -9.48
N GLY A 9 -4.16 0.84 -9.43
CA GLY A 9 -3.40 -0.23 -10.10
C GLY A 9 -2.31 -0.83 -9.21
N TYR A 10 -2.29 -0.47 -7.92
CA TYR A 10 -1.34 -0.95 -6.92
C TYR A 10 -2.08 -1.66 -5.80
N LYS A 11 -1.41 -2.63 -5.17
CA LYS A 11 -1.92 -3.37 -4.02
C LYS A 11 -0.99 -3.18 -2.83
N LEU A 12 -1.56 -2.95 -1.66
CA LEU A 12 -0.88 -2.88 -0.38
C LEU A 12 -1.02 -4.21 0.36
N THR A 13 0.08 -4.70 0.92
CA THR A 13 0.13 -5.82 1.86
C THR A 13 1.05 -5.45 3.02
N GLY A 14 0.94 -6.18 4.13
CA GLY A 14 1.59 -5.85 5.39
C GLY A 14 2.15 -7.09 6.07
N PHE A 15 3.14 -6.87 6.93
CA PHE A 15 3.93 -7.90 7.58
C PHE A 15 4.32 -7.45 8.98
N GLU A 16 4.35 -8.40 9.90
CA GLU A 16 4.81 -8.15 11.28
C GLU A 16 6.33 -7.98 11.37
N THR A 17 7.09 -8.64 10.48
CA THR A 17 8.56 -8.63 10.48
C THR A 17 9.16 -8.38 9.09
N PHE A 18 10.38 -7.83 9.08
CA PHE A 18 11.13 -7.58 7.85
C PHE A 18 11.44 -8.86 7.08
N GLU A 19 11.78 -9.95 7.78
CA GLU A 19 12.08 -11.25 7.17
C GLU A 19 10.87 -11.81 6.42
N SER A 20 9.68 -11.64 7.01
CA SER A 20 8.42 -12.05 6.37
C SER A 20 8.16 -11.23 5.11
N ALA A 21 8.38 -9.91 5.19
CA ALA A 21 8.24 -9.03 4.04
C ALA A 21 9.25 -9.35 2.94
N ARG A 22 10.51 -9.64 3.30
CA ARG A 22 11.55 -10.04 2.35
C ARG A 22 11.26 -11.39 1.69
N SER A 23 10.83 -12.40 2.45
CA SER A 23 10.44 -13.69 1.87
C SER A 23 9.26 -13.54 0.91
N ALA A 24 8.33 -12.65 1.23
CA ALA A 24 7.20 -12.36 0.37
C ALA A 24 7.59 -11.60 -0.91
N SER A 25 8.54 -10.67 -0.84
CA SER A 25 8.99 -9.93 -2.03
C SER A 25 9.56 -10.87 -3.07
N GLU A 26 10.39 -11.83 -2.67
CA GLU A 26 10.97 -12.85 -3.55
C GLU A 26 9.88 -13.71 -4.20
N LYS A 27 8.89 -14.16 -3.41
CA LYS A 27 7.75 -14.95 -3.90
C LYS A 27 6.87 -14.17 -4.88
N LEU A 28 6.60 -12.90 -4.59
CA LEU A 28 5.76 -12.03 -5.41
C LEU A 28 6.47 -11.69 -6.74
N CYS A 29 7.76 -11.37 -6.69
CA CYS A 29 8.60 -11.21 -7.88
C CYS A 29 8.59 -12.47 -8.76
N GLY A 30 8.70 -13.66 -8.16
CA GLY A 30 8.61 -14.93 -8.88
C GLY A 30 7.24 -15.19 -9.54
N LYS A 31 6.18 -14.49 -9.10
CA LYS A 31 4.82 -14.55 -9.67
C LYS A 31 4.52 -13.43 -10.67
N GLY A 32 5.52 -12.63 -11.04
CA GLY A 32 5.35 -11.52 -11.98
C GLY A 32 4.80 -10.23 -11.36
N PHE A 33 4.69 -10.15 -10.03
CA PHE A 33 4.44 -8.88 -9.35
C PHE A 33 5.74 -8.08 -9.29
N LYS A 34 5.66 -6.78 -9.46
CA LYS A 34 6.77 -5.86 -9.20
C LYS A 34 6.60 -5.26 -7.82
N VAL A 35 7.56 -5.50 -6.93
CA VAL A 35 7.63 -4.78 -5.65
C VAL A 35 8.13 -3.37 -5.92
N VAL A 36 7.34 -2.38 -5.52
CA VAL A 36 7.58 -0.98 -5.85
C VAL A 36 7.85 -0.14 -4.60
N TYR A 37 7.40 -0.60 -3.43
CA TYR A 37 7.72 -0.02 -2.13
C TYR A 37 7.79 -1.12 -1.08
N LEU A 38 8.77 -1.04 -0.17
CA LEU A 38 8.86 -1.87 1.03
C LEU A 38 9.52 -1.04 2.13
N ASN A 39 8.80 -0.74 3.20
CA ASN A 39 9.35 0.00 4.34
C ASN A 39 8.61 -0.33 5.63
N GLU A 40 9.21 0.07 6.76
CA GLU A 40 8.56 0.03 8.06
C GLU A 40 7.47 1.10 8.14
N THR A 41 6.29 0.74 8.64
CA THR A 41 5.10 1.60 8.70
C THR A 41 5.33 2.87 9.52
N SER A 42 6.11 2.77 10.60
CA SER A 42 6.50 3.89 11.48
C SER A 42 7.38 4.93 10.77
N HIS A 43 8.09 4.54 9.71
CA HIS A 43 9.06 5.35 8.99
C HIS A 43 8.53 5.92 7.67
N VAL A 44 7.29 5.62 7.30
CA VAL A 44 6.71 6.08 6.04
C VAL A 44 6.47 7.58 6.08
N ARG A 45 7.17 8.34 5.22
CA ARG A 45 7.00 9.79 5.12
C ARG A 45 6.05 10.19 4.00
N GLU A 46 5.31 11.27 4.18
CA GLU A 46 4.38 11.79 3.17
C GLU A 46 5.05 12.10 1.84
N MET A 47 6.27 12.67 1.87
CA MET A 47 7.02 12.93 0.64
C MET A 47 7.41 11.65 -0.08
N GLU A 48 7.81 10.60 0.64
CA GLU A 48 8.17 9.31 0.01
C GLU A 48 6.96 8.66 -0.65
N ILE A 49 5.78 8.68 -0.01
CA ILE A 49 4.53 8.19 -0.61
C ILE A 49 4.15 9.04 -1.82
N ARG A 50 4.31 10.37 -1.74
CA ARG A 50 3.99 11.28 -2.85
C ARG A 50 4.94 11.10 -4.02
N GLU A 51 6.24 11.04 -3.79
CA GLU A 51 7.25 10.76 -4.81
C GLU A 51 7.03 9.37 -5.43
N PHE A 52 6.72 8.37 -4.60
CA PHE A 52 6.33 7.04 -5.04
C PHE A 52 5.09 7.09 -5.95
N THR A 53 4.01 7.74 -5.53
CA THR A 53 2.77 7.82 -6.33
C THR A 53 2.93 8.68 -7.59
N GLN A 54 3.80 9.69 -7.58
CA GLN A 54 4.05 10.57 -8.73
C GLN A 54 5.00 9.96 -9.77
N SER A 55 5.96 9.13 -9.36
CA SER A 55 7.03 8.60 -10.23
C SER A 55 6.60 7.52 -11.23
N TYR A 56 5.40 6.94 -11.08
CA TYR A 56 4.97 5.81 -11.92
C TYR A 56 3.86 6.10 -12.93
N GLY A 57 3.66 7.38 -13.30
CA GLY A 57 2.93 7.78 -14.49
C GLY A 57 1.40 7.79 -14.33
N GLU A 58 0.79 8.93 -14.65
CA GLU A 58 -0.66 9.22 -14.70
C GLU A 58 -1.43 9.45 -13.39
N ALA A 59 -0.81 9.44 -12.20
CA ALA A 59 -1.54 9.61 -10.94
C ALA A 59 -1.63 11.06 -10.40
N ALA A 60 -1.25 12.09 -11.16
CA ALA A 60 -1.40 13.48 -10.72
C ALA A 60 -2.88 13.88 -10.42
N ASN A 61 -3.85 13.10 -10.92
CA ASN A 61 -5.29 13.31 -10.71
C ASN A 61 -6.01 12.14 -10.02
N ARG A 62 -5.30 11.13 -9.50
CA ARG A 62 -5.95 10.01 -8.79
C ARG A 62 -6.02 10.33 -7.30
N GLU A 63 -7.20 10.78 -6.89
CA GLU A 63 -7.50 11.31 -5.57
C GLU A 63 -7.14 10.31 -4.47
N PHE A 64 -6.25 10.74 -3.57
CA PHE A 64 -5.96 10.06 -2.30
C PHE A 64 -7.29 9.80 -1.57
N GLN A 65 -7.52 8.54 -1.18
CA GLN A 65 -8.79 8.05 -0.63
C GLN A 65 -8.64 7.61 0.81
N ASN A 66 -9.59 8.00 1.67
CA ASN A 66 -9.80 7.35 2.96
C ASN A 66 -10.50 5.99 2.73
N TYR A 67 -9.86 4.88 3.12
CA TYR A 67 -10.35 3.52 2.86
C TYR A 67 -11.44 3.04 3.84
N HIS A 68 -11.70 3.79 4.92
CA HIS A 68 -12.84 3.52 5.81
C HIS A 68 -14.19 3.84 5.16
N PHE A 69 -14.18 4.73 4.16
CA PHE A 69 -15.39 5.14 3.46
C PHE A 69 -15.51 4.43 2.11
N SER A 70 -16.65 3.77 1.89
CA SER A 70 -16.96 3.10 0.63
C SER A 70 -17.34 4.08 -0.49
N LYS A 71 -17.73 5.31 -0.16
CA LYS A 71 -18.17 6.34 -1.13
C LYS A 71 -17.05 7.34 -1.45
N ARG A 72 -16.69 7.42 -2.74
CA ARG A 72 -15.62 8.27 -3.31
C ARG A 72 -15.74 9.76 -2.95
N GLU A 73 -16.95 10.30 -2.85
CA GLU A 73 -17.20 11.73 -2.65
C GLU A 73 -16.76 12.27 -1.28
N GLN A 74 -16.52 11.38 -0.30
CA GLN A 74 -16.09 11.74 1.06
C GLN A 74 -14.62 11.43 1.33
N ALA A 75 -13.90 10.88 0.35
CA ALA A 75 -12.64 10.20 0.58
C ALA A 75 -11.39 11.06 0.35
N LYS A 76 -11.50 12.36 0.02
CA LYS A 76 -10.33 13.20 -0.30
C LYS A 76 -9.49 13.50 0.96
N GLY A 77 -8.35 12.83 1.09
CA GLY A 77 -7.38 13.06 2.17
C GLY A 77 -5.99 13.41 1.64
N LYS A 78 -5.01 13.59 2.53
CA LYS A 78 -3.59 13.63 2.16
C LYS A 78 -3.09 12.23 1.76
N ALA A 79 -1.94 12.17 1.10
CA ALA A 79 -1.34 10.90 0.67
C ALA A 79 -1.07 9.93 1.82
N THR A 80 -0.62 10.45 2.96
CA THR A 80 -0.41 9.72 4.20
C THR A 80 -1.69 9.18 4.80
N GLU A 81 -2.74 10.00 4.90
CA GLU A 81 -4.05 9.57 5.42
C GLU A 81 -4.63 8.44 4.57
N SER A 82 -4.45 8.53 3.25
CA SER A 82 -4.87 7.46 2.35
C SER A 82 -4.12 6.15 2.63
N LEU A 83 -2.80 6.21 2.81
CA LEU A 83 -2.03 5.01 3.11
C LEU A 83 -2.33 4.46 4.51
N LEU A 84 -2.43 5.32 5.53
CA LEU A 84 -2.74 4.92 6.91
C LEU A 84 -4.09 4.21 6.98
N THR A 85 -5.12 4.77 6.36
CA THR A 85 -6.45 4.13 6.35
C THR A 85 -6.44 2.83 5.54
N ALA A 86 -5.58 2.69 4.52
CA ALA A 86 -5.37 1.41 3.83
C ALA A 86 -4.67 0.37 4.73
N VAL A 87 -3.73 0.80 5.58
CA VAL A 87 -3.07 -0.07 6.58
C VAL A 87 -4.07 -0.51 7.63
N GLU A 88 -4.87 0.40 8.19
CA GLU A 88 -5.90 0.07 9.17
C GLU A 88 -6.89 -0.98 8.63
N VAL A 89 -7.40 -0.78 7.41
CA VAL A 89 -8.28 -1.76 6.72
C VAL A 89 -7.56 -3.09 6.48
N LEU A 90 -6.26 -3.07 6.21
CA LEU A 90 -5.47 -4.29 6.04
C LEU A 90 -5.31 -5.05 7.37
N GLU A 91 -5.04 -4.36 8.47
CA GLU A 91 -4.91 -4.94 9.81
C GLU A 91 -6.25 -5.53 10.28
N GLU A 92 -7.37 -4.85 10.02
CA GLU A 92 -8.72 -5.37 10.27
C GLU A 92 -8.99 -6.69 9.52
N LYS A 93 -8.55 -6.80 8.26
CA LYS A 93 -8.73 -8.03 7.46
C LYS A 93 -7.81 -9.16 7.89
N SER A 94 -6.59 -8.85 8.31
CA SER A 94 -5.54 -9.83 8.57
C SER A 94 -5.42 -10.24 10.04
N SER A 95 -6.07 -9.52 10.97
CA SER A 95 -5.93 -9.72 12.42
C SER A 95 -4.48 -9.68 12.94
N CYS A 96 -3.59 -9.03 12.18
CA CYS A 96 -2.15 -8.91 12.45
C CYS A 96 -1.74 -7.45 12.33
N SER A 97 -0.80 -6.99 13.14
CA SER A 97 -0.20 -5.66 12.99
C SER A 97 0.78 -5.64 11.82
N ALA A 98 0.65 -4.64 10.97
CA ALA A 98 1.50 -4.42 9.81
C ALA A 98 2.65 -3.46 10.17
N ASN A 99 3.70 -3.98 10.81
CA ASN A 99 4.91 -3.20 11.13
C ASN A 99 5.70 -2.82 9.86
N TYR A 100 5.60 -3.64 8.82
CA TYR A 100 6.18 -3.41 7.50
C TYR A 100 5.10 -3.45 6.45
N ILE A 101 5.13 -2.51 5.52
CA ILE A 101 4.21 -2.46 4.39
C ILE A 101 4.95 -2.65 3.08
N MET A 102 4.27 -3.30 2.14
CA MET A 102 4.76 -3.49 0.79
C MET A 102 3.69 -3.07 -0.21
N VAL A 103 4.08 -2.26 -1.18
CA VAL A 103 3.24 -1.93 -2.32
C VAL A 103 3.77 -2.69 -3.53
N VAL A 104 2.86 -3.33 -4.25
CA VAL A 104 3.16 -4.11 -5.45
C VAL A 104 2.30 -3.66 -6.63
N HIS A 105 2.84 -3.84 -7.83
CA HIS A 105 2.18 -3.55 -9.10
C HIS A 105 2.24 -4.77 -10.04
N GLY A 106 1.19 -4.99 -10.82
CA GLY A 106 1.11 -6.14 -11.72
C GLY A 106 0.86 -7.46 -10.98
N GLY A 107 0.63 -8.53 -11.74
CA GLY A 107 0.14 -9.82 -11.27
C GLY A 107 -1.01 -10.26 -12.18
N VAL A 108 -0.86 -11.43 -12.80
CA VAL A 108 -1.84 -12.03 -13.73
C VAL A 108 -3.15 -12.30 -13.01
#